data_AF-A0A8H3YEH4-F1
#
_entry.id   AF-A0A8H3YEH4-F1
#
_cell.length_a   1.000
_cell.length_b   1.000
_cell.length_c   1.000
_cell.angle_alpha   90.00
_cell.angle_beta   90.00
_cell.angle_gamma   90.00
#
_symmetry.space_group_name_H-M   'P 1'
#
loop_
_entity.id
_entity.type
_entity.pdbx_description
1 polymer ?
#
loop_
_entity_poly.entity_id
_entity_poly.type
_entity_poly.pdbx_seq_one_letter_code
_entity_poly.pdbx_strand_id
1 'polypeptide(L)' 'MVRFKVRPRRDNVIPPCATELSSLLACFATSADLRTTGECSKAAKDLHACMANRPKGGKPPKSSINYLLSKVK' A
#
# COMPACT_ATOMS: atom_id res chain seq x y z
N MET A 1 27.13 -28.08 11.30
CA MET A 1 25.69 -28.26 10.98
C MET A 1 25.18 -26.95 10.39
N VAL A 2 24.80 -26.92 9.12
CA VAL A 2 24.34 -25.69 8.43
C VAL A 2 22.88 -25.45 8.81
N ARG A 3 22.54 -24.22 9.21
CA ARG A 3 21.16 -23.84 9.55
C ARG A 3 20.53 -23.09 8.39
N PHE A 4 19.56 -23.69 7.72
CA PHE A 4 18.83 -23.03 6.64
C PHE A 4 17.88 -21.98 7.22
N LYS A 5 18.11 -20.71 6.87
CA LYS A 5 17.26 -19.58 7.26
C LYS A 5 17.20 -18.58 6.12
N VAL A 6 15.98 -18.18 5.77
CA VAL A 6 15.73 -17.12 4.79
C VAL A 6 15.74 -15.77 5.50
N ARG A 7 16.46 -14.80 4.92
CA ARG A 7 16.44 -13.42 5.37
C ARG A 7 15.05 -12.83 5.11
N PRO A 8 14.33 -12.33 6.13
CA PRO A 8 13.02 -11.73 5.93
C PRO A 8 13.15 -10.55 4.96
N ARG A 9 12.34 -10.58 3.90
CA ARG A 9 12.15 -9.43 3.02
C ARG A 9 11.10 -8.52 3.63
N ARG A 10 11.16 -7.22 3.30
CA ARG A 10 10.04 -6.32 3.55
C ARG A 10 9.00 -6.62 2.49
N ASP A 11 7.81 -7.03 2.92
CA ASP A 11 6.69 -7.22 2.01
C ASP A 11 6.23 -5.84 1.51
N ASN A 12 5.98 -5.74 0.20
CA ASN A 12 5.44 -4.53 -0.41
C ASN A 12 3.97 -4.42 -0.04
N VAL A 13 3.69 -3.81 1.11
CA VAL A 13 2.32 -3.47 1.49
C VAL A 13 1.90 -2.26 0.67
N ILE A 14 1.03 -2.48 -0.32
CA ILE A 14 0.39 -1.38 -1.05
C ILE A 14 -0.50 -0.66 -0.05
N PRO A 15 -0.26 0.64 0.24
CA PRO A 15 -1.11 1.36 1.15
C PRO A 15 -2.51 1.48 0.55
N PRO A 16 -3.57 1.28 1.35
CA PRO A 16 -4.93 1.54 0.88
C PRO A 16 -5.06 3.03 0.55
N CYS A 17 -5.84 3.31 -0.51
CA CYS A 17 -5.98 4.63 -1.14
C CYS A 17 -4.76 5.11 -1.95
N ALA A 18 -3.72 4.29 -2.16
CA ALA A 18 -2.60 4.65 -3.02
C ALA A 18 -3.02 4.88 -4.48
N THR A 19 -3.98 4.10 -4.98
CA THR A 19 -4.51 4.21 -6.35
C THR A 19 -5.22 5.54 -6.55
N GLU A 20 -6.15 5.88 -5.65
CA GLU A 20 -6.91 7.15 -5.70
C GLU A 20 -6.02 8.38 -5.53
N LEU A 21 -4.94 8.24 -4.74
CA LEU A 21 -3.97 9.31 -4.60
C LEU A 21 -3.16 9.47 -5.89
N SER A 22 -2.75 8.37 -6.53
CA SER A 22 -2.00 8.42 -7.78
C SER A 22 -2.80 9.02 -8.94
N SER A 23 -4.11 8.75 -9.00
CA SER A 23 -4.99 9.36 -10.01
C SER A 23 -5.16 10.86 -9.80
N LEU A 24 -5.25 11.30 -8.54
CA LEU A 24 -5.30 12.72 -8.19
C LEU A 24 -3.98 13.43 -8.55
N LEU A 25 -2.83 12.82 -8.26
CA LEU A 25 -1.52 13.36 -8.65
C LEU A 25 -1.34 13.40 -10.18
N ALA A 26 -1.84 12.40 -10.89
CA ALA A 26 -1.84 12.42 -12.35
C ALA A 26 -2.67 13.60 -12.89
N CYS A 27 -3.83 13.86 -12.28
CA CYS A 27 -4.65 15.01 -12.64
C CYS A 27 -3.95 16.35 -12.36
N PHE A 28 -3.28 16.49 -11.21
CA PHE A 28 -2.47 17.67 -10.92
C PHE A 28 -1.33 17.89 -11.92
N ALA A 29 -0.72 16.82 -12.40
CA ALA A 29 0.34 16.90 -13.41
C ALA A 29 -0.20 17.38 -14.76
N THR A 30 -1.46 17.07 -15.11
CA THR A 30 -2.05 17.45 -16.41
C THR A 30 -2.68 18.84 -16.40
N SER A 31 -3.36 19.23 -15.32
CA SER A 31 -4.17 20.46 -15.28
C SER A 31 -3.54 21.60 -14.47
N ALA A 32 -2.44 21.35 -13.75
CA ALA A 32 -1.83 22.29 -12.81
C ALA A 32 -2.79 22.82 -11.71
N ASP A 33 -3.94 22.17 -11.51
CA ASP A 33 -4.96 22.56 -10.54
C ASP A 33 -4.60 22.10 -9.12
N LEU A 34 -3.80 22.88 -8.40
CA LEU A 34 -3.39 22.57 -7.02
C LEU A 34 -4.52 22.67 -5.99
N ARG A 35 -5.65 23.31 -6.34
CA ARG A 35 -6.74 23.59 -5.38
C ARG A 35 -7.89 22.59 -5.44
N THR A 36 -7.85 21.56 -6.29
CA THR A 36 -8.94 20.56 -6.43
C THR A 36 -10.33 21.17 -6.69
N THR A 37 -10.40 22.41 -7.17
CA THR A 37 -11.65 23.17 -7.39
C THR A 37 -12.21 22.98 -8.78
N GLY A 38 -11.36 22.64 -9.76
CA GLY A 38 -11.74 22.40 -11.15
C GLY A 38 -11.82 20.92 -11.48
N GLU A 39 -10.99 20.51 -12.45
CA GLU A 39 -11.08 19.19 -13.10
C GLU A 39 -10.71 18.04 -12.15
N CYS A 40 -9.84 18.29 -11.17
CA CYS A 40 -9.40 17.27 -10.21
C CYS A 40 -10.34 17.09 -9.00
N SER A 41 -11.50 17.76 -8.97
CA SER A 41 -12.46 17.69 -7.86
C SER A 41 -13.06 16.29 -7.66
N LYS A 42 -13.23 15.53 -8.75
CA LYS A 42 -13.74 14.14 -8.69
C LYS A 42 -12.73 13.20 -8.03
N ALA A 43 -11.47 13.23 -8.49
CA ALA A 43 -10.39 12.44 -7.90
C ALA A 43 -10.17 12.77 -6.41
N ALA A 44 -10.36 14.04 -6.02
CA ALA A 44 -10.31 14.46 -4.62
C ALA A 44 -11.42 13.85 -3.75
N LYS A 45 -12.65 13.77 -4.28
CA LYS A 45 -13.78 13.13 -3.57
C LYS A 45 -13.56 11.63 -3.41
N ASP A 46 -13.05 10.96 -4.45
CA ASP A 46 -12.79 9.52 -4.44
C ASP A 46 -11.67 9.17 -3.43
N LEU A 47 -10.61 9.97 -3.38
CA LEU A 47 -9.57 9.85 -2.36
C LEU A 47 -10.14 10.05 -0.94
N HIS A 48 -10.96 11.09 -0.75
CA HIS A 48 -11.56 11.37 0.55
C HIS A 48 -12.48 10.24 1.02
N ALA A 49 -13.30 9.69 0.11
CA ALA A 49 -14.16 8.55 0.40
C ALA A 49 -13.34 7.30 0.77
N CYS A 50 -12.23 7.04 0.07
CA CYS A 50 -11.34 5.93 0.41
C CYS A 50 -10.71 6.13 1.80
N MET A 51 -10.22 7.33 2.11
CA MET A 51 -9.61 7.63 3.39
C MET A 51 -10.60 7.52 4.56
N ALA A 52 -11.85 7.95 4.36
CA ALA A 52 -12.92 7.85 5.36
C ALA A 52 -13.29 6.39 5.69
N ASN A 53 -13.30 5.51 4.68
CA ASN A 53 -13.71 4.11 4.82
C ASN A 53 -12.55 3.14 5.12
N ARG A 54 -11.33 3.65 5.29
CA ARG A 54 -10.14 2.78 5.40
C ARG A 54 -10.17 1.97 6.71
N PRO A 55 -10.11 0.63 6.66
CA PRO A 55 -9.93 -0.18 7.86
C PRO A 55 -8.55 0.07 8.48
N LYS A 56 -8.50 0.17 9.81
CA LYS A 56 -7.24 0.29 10.57
C LYS A 56 -6.36 -0.92 10.26
N GLY A 57 -5.16 -0.67 9.72
CA GLY A 57 -4.26 -1.73 9.27
C GLY A 57 -3.79 -2.61 10.43
N GLY A 58 -4.00 -3.93 10.29
CA GLY A 58 -3.38 -4.95 11.14
C GLY A 58 -1.99 -5.33 10.63
N LYS A 59 -1.17 -5.95 11.49
CA LYS A 59 0.10 -6.53 11.06
C LYS A 59 -0.21 -7.71 10.11
N PRO A 60 0.39 -7.76 8.90
CA PRO A 60 0.19 -8.92 8.03
C PRO A 60 0.68 -10.19 8.72
N PRO A 61 0.05 -11.35 8.42
CA PRO A 61 0.47 -12.62 8.99
C PRO A 61 1.92 -12.93 8.58
N LYS A 62 2.76 -13.33 9.55
CA LYS A 62 4.15 -13.70 9.28
C LYS A 62 4.21 -15.09 8.62
N SER A 63 5.08 -15.25 7.63
CA SER A 63 5.31 -16.55 7.00
C SER A 63 6.00 -17.53 7.96
N SER A 64 5.62 -18.80 7.88
CA SER A 64 6.18 -19.90 8.70
C SER A 64 7.40 -20.57 8.06
N ILE A 65 7.95 -20.02 6.96
CA ILE A 65 9.04 -20.61 6.18
C ILE A 65 10.26 -20.97 7.03
N ASN A 66 10.71 -20.06 7.91
CA ASN A 66 11.90 -20.31 8.73
C ASN A 66 11.67 -21.39 9.80
N TYR A 67 10.41 -21.59 10.22
CA TYR A 67 10.05 -22.69 11.10
C TYR A 67 10.13 -24.03 10.34
N LEU A 68 9.61 -24.09 9.12
CA LEU A 68 9.67 -25.29 8.28
C LEU A 68 11.11 -25.66 7.90
N LEU A 69 11.91 -24.68 7.46
CA LEU A 69 13.32 -24.88 7.09
C LEU A 69 14.18 -25.35 8.27
N SER A 70 13.79 -25.03 9.50
CA SER A 70 14.51 -25.53 10.68
C SER A 70 14.27 -27.02 10.98
N LYS A 71 13.21 -27.61 10.40
CA LYS A 71 12.87 -29.04 10.55
C LYS A 71 13.47 -29.91 9.45
N VAL A 72 13.81 -29.31 8.31
CA VAL A 72 14.49 -30.02 7.23
C VAL A 72 15.98 -30.04 7.57
N LYS A 73 16.51 -31.24 7.81
CA LYS A 73 17.88 -31.50 8.25
C LYS A 73 18.84 -31.48 7.09
#